data_AF-A0A949G0C4-F1
#
_entry.id   AF-A0A949G0C4-F1
#
_cell.length_a   1.000
_cell.length_b   1.000
_cell.length_c   1.000
_cell.angle_alpha   90.00
_cell.angle_beta   90.00
_cell.angle_gamma   90.00
#
_symmetry.space_group_name_H-M   'P 1'
#
loop_
_entity.id
_entity.type
_entity.pdbx_description
1 polymer ?
#
loop_
_entity_poly.entity_id
_entity_poly.type
_entity_poly.pdbx_seq_one_letter_code
_entity_poly.pdbx_strand_id
1 'polypeptide(L)'
;MLSDIIRSVVTVSLVVAAIGEVAPIAAIAGPITPGNLVIYRVGTGASALSTTGAAVFLDEYTTAGSLVQTITVPTTGSTQMVAVGNSTT
;
A
#
# COMPACT_ATOMS: atom_id res chain seq x y z
N MET A 1 -26.43 -14.57 -35.89
CA MET A 1 -25.00 -14.80 -36.19
C MET A 1 -24.15 -13.66 -35.63
N LEU A 2 -24.11 -12.47 -36.26
CA LEU A 2 -23.26 -11.36 -35.79
C LEU A 2 -23.74 -10.72 -34.47
N SER A 3 -25.06 -10.60 -34.30
CA SER A 3 -25.70 -10.10 -33.07
C SER A 3 -25.42 -10.97 -31.83
N ASP A 4 -25.30 -12.27 -32.03
CA ASP A 4 -25.10 -13.25 -30.95
C ASP A 4 -23.63 -13.26 -30.50
N ILE A 5 -22.72 -13.08 -31.46
CA ILE A 5 -21.28 -12.92 -31.22
C ILE A 5 -21.01 -11.64 -30.39
N ILE A 6 -21.63 -10.51 -30.75
CA ILE A 6 -21.43 -9.24 -30.04
C ILE A 6 -21.93 -9.33 -28.59
N ARG A 7 -23.08 -9.97 -28.35
CA ARG A 7 -23.62 -10.17 -26.99
C ARG A 7 -22.75 -11.10 -26.16
N SER A 8 -22.20 -12.15 -26.77
CA SER A 8 -21.27 -13.07 -26.11
C SER A 8 -19.97 -12.36 -25.71
N VAL A 9 -19.36 -11.58 -26.61
CA VAL A 9 -18.14 -10.81 -26.34
C VAL A 9 -18.33 -9.76 -25.25
N VAL A 10 -19.45 -9.03 -25.26
CA VAL A 10 -19.76 -8.02 -24.22
C VAL A 10 -19.98 -8.68 -22.86
N THR A 11 -20.67 -9.83 -22.81
CA THR A 11 -20.92 -10.57 -21.57
C THR A 11 -19.64 -11.18 -21.01
N VAL A 12 -18.79 -11.76 -21.86
CA VAL A 12 -17.47 -12.29 -21.48
C VAL A 12 -16.56 -11.17 -20.96
N SER A 13 -16.58 -9.99 -21.58
CA SER A 13 -15.78 -8.83 -21.14
C SER A 13 -16.24 -8.28 -19.78
N LEU A 14 -17.55 -8.27 -19.52
CA LEU A 14 -18.12 -7.86 -18.22
C LEU A 14 -17.81 -8.88 -17.11
N VAL A 15 -17.79 -10.18 -17.43
CA VAL A 15 -17.41 -11.23 -16.47
C VAL A 15 -15.93 -11.14 -16.09
N VAL A 16 -15.04 -10.85 -17.05
CA VAL A 16 -13.59 -10.68 -16.78
C VAL A 16 -13.31 -9.44 -15.91
N ALA A 17 -14.06 -8.36 -16.07
CA ALA A 17 -13.91 -7.16 -15.23
C ALA A 17 -14.39 -7.37 -13.78
N ALA A 18 -15.33 -8.29 -13.53
CA ALA A 18 -15.93 -8.50 -12.21
C ALA A 18 -15.18 -9.52 -11.32
N ILE A 19 -14.32 -10.37 -11.88
CA ILE A 19 -13.58 -11.42 -11.14
C ILE A 19 -12.18 -10.99 -10.67
N GLY A 20 -11.79 -9.72 -10.90
CA GLY A 20 -10.43 -9.23 -10.66
C GLY A 20 -10.22 -8.35 -9.42
N GLU A 21 -11.26 -8.03 -8.65
CA GLU A 21 -11.14 -7.14 -7.49
C GLU A 21 -10.72 -7.93 -6.25
N VAL A 22 -9.47 -8.41 -6.23
CA VAL A 22 -8.84 -8.84 -4.97
C VAL A 22 -8.56 -7.57 -4.18
N ALA A 23 -9.53 -7.13 -3.37
CA ALA A 23 -9.26 -6.10 -2.38
C ALA A 23 -8.05 -6.55 -1.55
N PRO A 24 -7.02 -5.71 -1.38
CA PRO A 24 -5.86 -6.09 -0.58
C PRO A 24 -6.37 -6.41 0.82
N ILE A 25 -6.23 -7.68 1.23
CA ILE A 25 -6.35 -8.02 2.65
C ILE A 25 -5.30 -7.16 3.35
N ALA A 26 -5.73 -6.29 4.25
CA ALA A 26 -4.80 -5.59 5.11
C ALA A 26 -4.08 -6.64 5.94
N ALA A 27 -2.83 -6.95 5.60
CA ALA A 27 -2.01 -7.85 6.39
C ALA A 27 -1.90 -7.25 7.79
N ILE A 28 -2.32 -8.02 8.80
CA ILE A 28 -2.10 -7.63 10.20
C ILE A 28 -0.58 -7.68 10.42
N ALA A 29 -0.01 -6.56 10.83
CA ALA A 29 1.40 -6.47 11.16
C ALA A 29 1.79 -7.53 12.20
N GLY A 30 2.88 -8.24 11.95
CA GLY A 30 3.47 -9.14 12.94
C GLY A 30 4.13 -8.36 14.07
N PRO A 31 4.43 -9.01 15.21
CA PRO A 31 5.25 -8.39 16.25
C PRO A 31 6.63 -8.01 15.69
N ILE A 32 7.21 -6.93 16.22
CA ILE A 32 8.61 -6.57 15.91
C ILE A 32 9.53 -7.62 16.51
N THR A 33 10.43 -8.16 15.70
CA THR A 33 11.40 -9.17 16.14
C THR A 33 12.48 -8.52 16.99
N PRO A 34 12.75 -9.00 18.21
CA PRO A 34 13.85 -8.50 19.02
C PRO A 34 15.20 -8.60 18.29
N GLY A 35 15.96 -7.50 18.31
CA GLY A 35 17.26 -7.41 17.64
C GLY A 35 17.21 -6.88 16.19
N ASN A 36 16.02 -6.76 15.59
CA ASN A 36 15.87 -6.08 14.31
C ASN A 36 15.88 -4.55 14.45
N LEU A 37 16.13 -3.87 13.33
CA LEU A 37 16.03 -2.42 13.20
C LEU A 37 14.63 -2.05 12.74
N VAL A 38 14.07 -0.98 13.33
CA VAL A 38 12.79 -0.41 12.88
C VAL A 38 13.05 0.99 12.33
N ILE A 39 12.76 1.17 11.05
CA ILE A 39 12.95 2.43 10.33
C ILE A 39 11.60 3.11 10.18
N TYR A 40 11.52 4.34 10.70
CA TYR A 40 10.40 5.24 10.44
C TYR A 40 10.57 5.86 9.05
N ARG A 41 9.65 5.55 8.13
CA ARG A 41 9.65 6.08 6.77
C ARG A 41 8.45 6.98 6.53
N VAL A 42 8.70 8.16 5.97
CA VAL A 42 7.68 9.12 5.56
C VAL A 42 7.54 9.12 4.05
N GLY A 43 6.33 8.83 3.58
CA GLY A 43 6.01 8.74 2.17
C GLY A 43 6.64 7.54 1.47
N THR A 44 6.37 7.42 0.18
CA THR A 44 6.86 6.31 -0.67
C THR A 44 8.06 6.72 -1.52
N GLY A 45 8.49 7.99 -1.46
CA GLY A 45 9.49 8.57 -2.36
C GLY A 45 8.97 8.87 -3.77
N ALA A 46 7.71 8.56 -4.09
CA ALA A 46 7.12 8.84 -5.41
C ALA A 46 6.77 10.33 -5.63
N SER A 47 6.76 11.14 -4.56
CA SER A 47 6.48 12.57 -4.61
C SER A 47 7.25 13.29 -3.51
N ALA A 48 7.57 14.56 -3.74
CA ALA A 48 8.18 15.41 -2.72
C ALA A 48 7.28 15.52 -1.49
N LEU A 49 7.88 15.45 -0.30
CA LEU A 49 7.17 15.72 0.94
C LEU A 49 6.73 17.18 0.99
N SER A 50 5.55 17.42 1.55
CA SER A 50 4.95 18.75 1.69
C SER A 50 4.29 18.94 3.06
N THR A 51 3.71 20.12 3.26
CA THR A 51 2.96 20.48 4.46
C THR A 51 1.58 19.82 4.55
N THR A 52 1.11 19.16 3.49
CA THR A 52 -0.17 18.42 3.49
C THR A 52 -0.08 17.11 4.28
N GLY A 53 1.14 16.63 4.55
CA GLY A 53 1.41 15.39 5.24
C GLY A 53 1.43 14.19 4.30
N ALA A 54 2.30 13.23 4.59
CA ALA A 54 2.44 11.97 3.88
C ALA A 54 2.19 10.79 4.81
N ALA A 55 1.79 9.66 4.22
CA ALA A 55 1.63 8.40 4.94
C ALA A 55 2.95 7.97 5.61
N VAL A 56 2.83 7.33 6.77
CA VAL A 56 3.97 6.84 7.55
C VAL A 56 3.99 5.32 7.52
N PHE A 57 5.19 4.76 7.46
CA PHE A 57 5.47 3.34 7.47
C PHE A 57 6.54 3.03 8.52
N LEU A 58 6.45 1.86 9.15
CA LEU A 58 7.55 1.30 9.93
C LEU A 58 8.10 0.10 9.16
N ASP A 59 9.32 0.21 8.65
CA ASP A 59 9.99 -0.89 7.99
C ASP A 59 10.90 -1.61 8.98
N GLU A 60 10.64 -2.89 9.19
CA GLU A 60 11.49 -3.75 10.01
C GLU A 60 12.55 -4.40 9.13
N TYR A 61 13.81 -4.26 9.51
CA TYR A 61 14.96 -4.85 8.84
C TYR A 61 15.77 -5.71 9.80
N THR A 62 16.37 -6.78 9.29
CA THR A 62 17.48 -7.43 10.01
C THR A 62 18.66 -6.46 10.12
N THR A 63 19.55 -6.67 11.09
CA THR A 63 20.78 -5.86 11.22
C THR A 63 21.73 -6.01 10.03
N ALA A 64 21.55 -7.05 9.21
CA ALA A 64 22.24 -7.26 7.94
C ALA A 64 21.58 -6.53 6.75
N GLY A 65 20.46 -5.82 6.96
CA GLY A 65 19.79 -5.02 5.95
C GLY A 65 18.72 -5.74 5.12
N SER A 66 18.29 -6.93 5.51
CA SER A 66 17.16 -7.61 4.84
C SER A 66 15.83 -7.09 5.37
N LEU A 67 14.91 -6.69 4.49
CA LEU A 67 13.55 -6.31 4.89
C LEU A 67 12.80 -7.52 5.44
N VAL A 68 12.12 -7.35 6.57
CA VAL A 68 11.30 -8.36 7.25
C VAL A 68 9.82 -8.07 7.02
N GLN A 69 9.39 -6.84 7.33
CA GLN A 69 8.02 -6.39 7.06
C GLN A 69 7.94 -4.87 6.94
N THR A 70 6.90 -4.38 6.28
CA THR A 70 6.50 -2.97 6.29
C THR A 70 5.14 -2.87 6.96
N ILE A 71 5.05 -2.08 8.03
CA ILE A 71 3.84 -1.83 8.79
C ILE A 71 3.30 -0.47 8.37
N THR A 72 2.07 -0.44 7.86
CA THR A 72 1.38 0.81 7.52
C THR A 72 0.80 1.44 8.78
N VAL A 73 1.02 2.74 8.97
CA VAL A 73 0.36 3.51 10.02
C VAL A 73 -0.96 4.06 9.47
N PRO A 74 -2.08 3.98 10.22
CA PRO A 74 -3.35 4.53 9.77
C PRO A 74 -3.23 6.01 9.39
N THR A 75 -3.75 6.40 8.24
CA THR A 75 -3.83 7.81 7.79
C THR A 75 -5.22 8.41 8.01
N THR A 76 -6.16 7.62 8.54
CA THR A 76 -7.54 7.99 8.83
C THR A 76 -8.01 7.38 10.14
N GLY A 77 -9.05 7.94 10.74
CA GLY A 77 -9.62 7.48 12.02
C GLY A 77 -8.98 8.14 13.24
N SER A 78 -9.38 7.71 14.44
CA SER A 78 -8.97 8.34 15.71
C SER A 78 -7.49 8.16 16.05
N THR A 79 -6.84 7.14 15.50
CA THR A 79 -5.41 6.84 15.68
C THR A 79 -4.57 7.24 14.47
N GLN A 80 -5.09 8.10 13.61
CA GLN A 80 -4.37 8.49 12.40
C GLN A 80 -3.07 9.25 12.70
N MET A 81 -2.06 9.00 11.89
CA MET A 81 -0.82 9.77 11.89
C MET A 81 -0.33 9.97 10.46
N VAL A 82 0.01 11.22 10.15
CA VAL A 82 0.74 11.62 8.94
C VAL A 82 1.91 12.50 9.34
N ALA A 83 2.94 12.55 8.51
CA ALA A 83 4.11 13.40 8.76
C ALA A 83 4.34 14.39 7.62
N VAL A 84 4.63 15.63 8.00
CA VAL A 84 4.97 16.71 7.07
C VAL A 84 6.48 16.79 6.88
N GLY A 85 6.91 17.33 5.75
CA GLY A 85 8.31 17.57 5.45
C GLY A 85 8.48 18.53 4.30
N ASN A 86 9.73 18.92 4.05
CA ASN A 86 10.13 19.68 2.88
C ASN A 86 11.27 18.91 2.19
N SER A 87 10.91 18.10 1.19
CA SER A 87 11.90 17.37 0.40
C SER A 87 12.12 18.11 -0.91
N THR A 88 13.35 18.54 -1.16
CA THR A 88 13.79 19.08 -2.45
C THR A 88 14.58 18.00 -3.19
N THR A 89 14.33 17.84 -4.49
CA THR A 89 15.10 16.92 -5.36
C THR A 89 16.45 17.51 -5.74
#